data_AF-A0A350A0J1-F1
#
_entry.id   AF-A0A350A0J1-F1
#
_cell.length_a   1.000
_cell.length_b   1.000
_cell.length_c   1.000
_cell.angle_alpha   90.00
_cell.angle_beta   90.00
_cell.angle_gamma   90.00
#
_symmetry.space_group_name_H-M   'P 1'
#
loop_
_entity.id
_entity.type
_entity.pdbx_description
1 polymer ?
#
loop_
_entity_poly.entity_id
_entity_poly.type
_entity_poly.pdbx_seq_one_letter_code
_entity_poly.pdbx_strand_id
1 'polypeptide(L)'
;MKKLCLAVLILPSFVLAQNSIALTDDMAAQLAEKPLHCINQEYPNKTAHTINNAGEVTLSPKDLHPSFYGCFDWHSSVHGHWMLVHLLKTKTNLASAKEIEALLENSFAKEKLQAEADYFIKYQLTGTFERTYGWAWIMKLDEELITWDDPRARRWHQHLKPLTDKILTKWKDYLPKQTYPNRTGVHGNTAFALVFALDWARAAGDASFEKQLTEKAKTFYLDNTKTPAYLEPDGADFFSPSLEIADLMRRVLPQREFVKWLNKFYERRSIHRIEQMPIGSDQIGRA
;
A
#
# COMPACT_ATOMS: atom_id res chain seq x y z
N MET A 1 -58.33 39.93 0.28
CA MET A 1 -57.64 38.65 -0.02
C MET A 1 -56.36 38.92 -0.80
N LYS A 2 -55.20 39.00 -0.14
CA LYS A 2 -53.88 38.98 -0.79
C LYS A 2 -53.07 37.92 -0.07
N LYS A 3 -52.74 36.84 -0.79
CA LYS A 3 -52.10 35.63 -0.27
C LYS A 3 -50.64 35.95 0.06
N LEU A 4 -50.25 35.69 1.30
CA LEU A 4 -48.87 35.74 1.78
C LEU A 4 -48.19 34.44 1.33
N CYS A 5 -47.28 34.49 0.35
CA CYS A 5 -46.45 33.35 -0.02
C CYS A 5 -45.24 33.31 0.92
N LEU A 6 -45.28 32.40 1.89
CA LEU A 6 -44.15 32.06 2.74
C LEU A 6 -43.18 31.18 1.93
N ALA A 7 -42.06 31.75 1.49
CA ALA A 7 -40.99 30.96 0.88
C ALA A 7 -40.23 30.25 2.01
N VAL A 8 -40.46 28.93 2.15
CA VAL A 8 -39.68 28.07 3.04
C VAL A 8 -38.34 27.80 2.36
N LEU A 9 -37.28 28.44 2.88
CA LEU A 9 -35.89 28.11 2.56
C LEU A 9 -35.58 26.73 3.17
N ILE A 10 -35.61 25.69 2.33
CA ILE A 10 -35.08 24.38 2.69
C ILE A 10 -33.56 24.47 2.55
N LEU A 11 -32.87 24.70 3.66
CA LEU A 11 -31.43 24.49 3.76
C LEU A 11 -31.15 22.97 3.64
N PRO A 12 -30.32 22.51 2.69
CA PRO A 12 -29.91 21.12 2.66
C PRO A 12 -28.86 20.90 3.76
N SER A 13 -29.31 20.45 4.93
CA SER A 13 -28.47 19.95 6.01
C SER A 13 -27.95 18.55 5.67
N PHE A 14 -26.98 18.45 4.77
CA PHE A 14 -26.18 17.22 4.62
C PHE A 14 -24.73 17.56 4.32
N VAL A 15 -24.04 18.06 5.34
CA VAL A 15 -22.60 17.83 5.52
C VAL A 15 -22.47 17.01 6.78
N LEU A 16 -22.69 15.70 6.69
CA LEU A 16 -22.05 14.79 7.63
C LEU A 16 -20.57 14.79 7.23
N ALA A 17 -19.81 15.70 7.84
CA ALA A 17 -18.37 15.68 7.76
C ALA A 17 -17.89 14.30 8.24
N GLN A 18 -17.00 13.67 7.46
CA GLN A 18 -16.16 12.60 8.00
C GLN A 18 -15.40 13.20 9.19
N ASN A 19 -15.61 12.67 10.39
CA ASN A 19 -14.73 12.96 11.51
C ASN A 19 -13.34 12.42 11.14
N SER A 20 -12.45 13.29 10.66
CA SER A 20 -11.06 12.92 10.45
C SER A 20 -10.44 12.67 11.82
N ILE A 21 -10.09 11.42 12.12
CA ILE A 21 -9.33 11.09 13.32
C ILE A 21 -7.94 11.73 13.14
N ALA A 22 -7.64 12.74 13.94
CA ALA A 22 -6.31 13.32 13.96
C ALA A 22 -5.33 12.31 14.58
N LEU A 23 -4.17 12.09 13.95
CA LEU A 23 -3.10 11.30 14.53
C LEU A 23 -2.64 12.00 15.82
N THR A 24 -2.84 11.39 16.99
CA THR A 24 -2.33 11.92 18.27
C THR A 24 -0.90 11.47 18.50
N ASP A 25 -0.23 12.06 19.50
CA ASP A 25 1.15 11.68 19.82
C ASP A 25 1.21 10.27 20.42
N ASP A 26 0.20 9.88 21.22
CA ASP A 26 0.07 8.50 21.73
C ASP A 26 -0.13 7.49 20.60
N MET A 27 -0.98 7.81 19.61
CA MET A 27 -1.16 6.97 18.43
C MET A 27 0.13 6.86 17.63
N ALA A 28 0.84 7.98 17.45
CA ALA A 28 2.11 8.01 16.73
C ALA A 28 3.19 7.16 17.43
N ALA A 29 3.25 7.21 18.77
CA ALA A 29 4.13 6.36 19.56
C ALA A 29 3.80 4.87 19.41
N GLN A 30 2.52 4.50 19.49
CA GLN A 30 2.06 3.11 19.29
C GLN A 30 2.35 2.60 17.88
N LEU A 31 2.19 3.45 16.85
CA LEU A 31 2.51 3.10 15.47
C LEU A 31 4.01 2.93 15.23
N ALA A 32 4.86 3.66 15.96
CA ALA A 32 6.32 3.55 15.87
C ALA A 32 6.88 2.31 16.58
N GLU A 33 6.23 1.85 17.66
CA GLU A 33 6.72 0.79 18.54
C GLU A 33 7.04 -0.51 17.78
N LYS A 34 6.08 -1.02 17.00
CA LYS A 34 6.26 -2.29 16.28
C LYS A 34 7.38 -2.24 15.23
N PRO A 35 7.42 -1.25 14.30
CA PRO A 35 8.53 -1.14 13.35
C PRO A 35 9.90 -0.99 14.02
N LEU A 36 10.01 -0.15 15.07
CA LEU A 36 11.27 0.04 15.81
C LEU A 36 11.77 -1.28 16.41
N HIS A 37 10.86 -2.10 16.94
CA HIS A 37 11.20 -3.41 17.49
C HIS A 37 11.61 -4.41 16.39
N CYS A 38 10.85 -4.51 15.30
CA CYS A 38 10.97 -5.63 14.38
C CYS A 38 11.97 -5.43 13.22
N ILE A 39 12.29 -4.19 12.82
CA ILE A 39 13.08 -3.94 11.58
C ILE A 39 14.47 -4.57 11.65
N ASN A 40 15.11 -4.55 12.83
CA ASN A 40 16.43 -5.14 13.01
C ASN A 40 16.38 -6.60 13.50
N GLN A 41 15.20 -7.16 13.73
CA GLN A 41 15.02 -8.53 14.20
C GLN A 41 15.03 -9.51 13.03
N GLU A 42 16.10 -10.29 12.92
CA GLU A 42 16.28 -11.20 11.79
C GLU A 42 15.41 -12.45 11.85
N TYR A 43 15.12 -13.00 13.03
CA TYR A 43 14.34 -14.25 13.16
C TYR A 43 13.19 -14.12 14.18
N PRO A 44 12.08 -14.85 14.00
CA PRO A 44 11.76 -15.73 12.86
C PRO A 44 11.57 -14.95 11.55
N ASN A 45 11.82 -15.62 10.41
CA ASN A 45 11.66 -15.02 9.09
C ASN A 45 11.09 -15.98 8.05
N LYS A 46 10.29 -15.44 7.13
CA LYS A 46 9.76 -16.08 5.94
C LYS A 46 10.35 -15.37 4.71
N THR A 47 11.54 -15.80 4.30
CA THR A 47 12.31 -15.14 3.24
C THR A 47 11.61 -15.13 1.87
N ALA A 48 10.73 -16.11 1.62
CA ALA A 48 10.08 -16.35 0.33
C ALA A 48 11.07 -16.47 -0.86
N HIS A 49 12.35 -16.68 -0.56
CA HIS A 49 13.39 -16.95 -1.55
C HIS A 49 13.27 -18.40 -2.04
N THR A 50 13.24 -18.58 -3.36
CA THR A 50 13.28 -19.92 -3.95
C THR A 50 14.72 -20.36 -4.08
N ILE A 51 15.12 -21.39 -3.33
CA ILE A 51 16.45 -21.97 -3.37
C ILE A 51 16.61 -22.73 -4.69
N ASN A 52 17.46 -22.24 -5.59
CA ASN A 52 17.68 -22.83 -6.90
C ASN A 52 18.80 -23.87 -6.91
N ASN A 53 19.78 -23.73 -6.01
CA ASN A 53 20.93 -24.63 -5.91
C ASN A 53 21.45 -24.70 -4.47
N ALA A 54 22.30 -25.68 -4.21
CA ALA A 54 22.82 -25.94 -2.86
C ALA A 54 23.60 -24.75 -2.26
N GLY A 55 24.20 -23.88 -3.08
CA GLY A 55 24.90 -22.69 -2.61
C GLY A 55 23.99 -21.59 -2.05
N GLU A 56 22.69 -21.66 -2.32
CA GLU A 56 21.70 -20.70 -1.81
C GLU A 56 21.08 -21.15 -0.47
N VAL A 57 21.25 -22.42 -0.08
CA VAL A 57 20.64 -23.02 1.13
C VAL A 57 21.07 -22.30 2.41
N THR A 58 22.31 -21.82 2.44
CA THR A 58 22.90 -21.18 3.63
C THR A 58 22.64 -19.68 3.71
N LEU A 59 21.92 -19.10 2.75
CA LEU A 59 21.66 -17.66 2.74
C LEU A 59 20.65 -17.30 3.84
N SER A 60 21.08 -16.42 4.73
CA SER A 60 20.23 -15.84 5.78
C SER A 60 19.29 -14.77 5.22
N PRO A 61 18.22 -14.37 5.95
CA PRO A 61 17.41 -13.22 5.57
C PRO A 61 18.23 -11.96 5.29
N LYS A 62 19.28 -11.70 6.08
CA LYS A 62 20.14 -10.54 5.91
C LYS A 62 21.08 -10.64 4.71
N ASP A 63 21.49 -11.85 4.31
CA ASP A 63 22.26 -12.07 3.07
C ASP A 63 21.41 -11.78 1.82
N LEU A 64 20.11 -12.09 1.89
CA LEU A 64 19.16 -11.90 0.80
C LEU A 64 18.71 -10.44 0.69
N HIS A 65 18.38 -9.82 1.83
CA HIS A 65 17.68 -8.54 1.91
C HIS A 65 18.25 -7.63 3.01
N PRO A 66 19.47 -7.07 2.86
CA PRO A 66 20.16 -6.38 3.95
C PRO A 66 19.48 -5.10 4.45
N SER A 67 18.57 -4.51 3.68
CA SER A 67 17.75 -3.36 4.11
C SER A 67 16.41 -3.80 4.70
N PHE A 68 15.84 -4.90 4.20
CA PHE A 68 14.47 -5.32 4.49
C PHE A 68 14.37 -6.75 5.03
N TYR A 69 15.36 -7.19 5.82
CA TYR A 69 15.41 -8.56 6.35
C TYR A 69 14.52 -8.78 7.58
N GLY A 70 14.16 -7.73 8.32
CA GLY A 70 13.43 -7.87 9.58
C GLY A 70 11.91 -7.99 9.42
N CYS A 71 11.19 -7.84 10.53
CA CYS A 71 9.72 -7.82 10.58
C CYS A 71 9.06 -9.04 9.93
N PHE A 72 9.61 -10.23 10.17
CA PHE A 72 9.12 -11.53 9.69
C PHE A 72 9.23 -11.76 8.17
N ASP A 73 8.95 -10.80 7.31
CA ASP A 73 9.15 -10.89 5.86
C ASP A 73 9.44 -9.53 5.21
N TRP A 74 9.87 -9.59 3.95
CA TRP A 74 10.39 -8.44 3.21
C TRP A 74 9.39 -7.30 3.12
N HIS A 75 8.15 -7.57 2.68
CA HIS A 75 7.16 -6.51 2.51
C HIS A 75 6.66 -5.95 3.84
N SER A 76 6.60 -6.76 4.91
CA SER A 76 6.27 -6.26 6.26
C SER A 76 7.37 -5.33 6.76
N SER A 77 8.64 -5.64 6.47
CA SER A 77 9.75 -4.73 6.73
C SER A 77 9.60 -3.43 5.95
N VAL A 78 9.34 -3.48 4.64
CA VAL A 78 9.14 -2.28 3.81
C VAL A 78 7.96 -1.43 4.32
N HIS A 79 6.85 -2.05 4.70
CA HIS A 79 5.70 -1.38 5.33
C HIS A 79 6.10 -0.69 6.64
N GLY A 80 6.86 -1.36 7.51
CA GLY A 80 7.38 -0.78 8.74
C GLY A 80 8.28 0.45 8.48
N HIS A 81 9.17 0.37 7.49
CA HIS A 81 9.99 1.50 7.07
C HIS A 81 9.15 2.66 6.54
N TRP A 82 8.14 2.39 5.71
CA TRP A 82 7.22 3.42 5.24
C TRP A 82 6.49 4.09 6.41
N MET A 83 5.99 3.32 7.38
CA MET A 83 5.33 3.86 8.56
C MET A 83 6.24 4.83 9.31
N LEU A 84 7.50 4.45 9.53
CA LEU A 84 8.48 5.31 10.20
C LEU A 84 8.80 6.60 9.43
N VAL A 85 8.95 6.53 8.10
CA VAL A 85 9.12 7.72 7.25
C VAL A 85 7.88 8.62 7.33
N HIS A 86 6.69 8.03 7.22
CA HIS A 86 5.42 8.75 7.30
C HIS A 86 5.26 9.47 8.65
N LEU A 87 5.64 8.83 9.76
CA LEU A 87 5.65 9.42 11.09
C LEU A 87 6.62 10.60 11.19
N LEU A 88 7.86 10.48 10.71
CA LEU A 88 8.81 11.60 10.69
C LEU A 88 8.30 12.80 9.88
N LYS A 89 7.60 12.54 8.77
CA LYS A 89 7.03 13.57 7.90
C LYS A 89 5.80 14.25 8.50
N THR A 90 4.90 13.49 9.11
CA THR A 90 3.59 13.99 9.58
C THR A 90 3.61 14.47 11.03
N LYS A 91 4.59 14.01 11.83
CA LYS A 91 4.73 14.33 13.25
C LYS A 91 6.15 14.79 13.58
N THR A 92 6.38 16.09 13.40
CA THR A 92 7.72 16.69 13.54
C THR A 92 8.30 16.66 14.98
N ASN A 93 7.46 16.45 16.01
CA ASN A 93 7.86 16.50 17.42
C ASN A 93 7.79 15.12 18.11
N LEU A 94 7.98 14.04 17.35
CA LEU A 94 8.05 12.69 17.89
C LEU A 94 9.22 12.52 18.87
N ALA A 95 8.95 12.00 20.07
CA ALA A 95 9.99 11.68 21.05
C ALA A 95 11.01 10.66 20.50
N SER A 96 10.56 9.71 19.69
CA SER A 96 11.39 8.69 19.04
C SER A 96 12.03 9.14 17.72
N ALA A 97 11.91 10.41 17.32
CA ALA A 97 12.39 10.87 16.01
C ALA A 97 13.87 10.55 15.75
N LYS A 98 14.74 10.75 16.74
CA LYS A 98 16.19 10.45 16.63
C LYS A 98 16.49 8.96 16.48
N GLU A 99 15.73 8.12 17.17
CA GLU A 99 15.84 6.66 17.07
C GLU A 99 15.39 6.18 15.69
N ILE A 100 14.24 6.66 15.23
CA ILE A 100 13.70 6.38 13.89
C ILE A 100 14.70 6.82 12.81
N GLU A 101 15.24 8.04 12.92
CA GLU A 101 16.28 8.56 12.02
C GLU A 101 17.48 7.61 11.94
N ALA A 102 18.07 7.23 13.07
CA ALA A 102 19.25 6.36 13.09
C ALA A 102 18.98 4.99 12.46
N LEU A 103 17.80 4.41 12.72
CA LEU A 103 17.38 3.15 12.12
C LEU A 103 17.24 3.27 10.60
N LEU A 104 16.54 4.31 10.11
CA LEU A 104 16.35 4.54 8.67
C LEU A 104 17.67 4.85 7.95
N GLU A 105 18.59 5.60 8.55
CA GLU A 105 19.93 5.83 7.96
C GLU A 105 20.69 4.51 7.76
N ASN A 106 20.59 3.60 8.71
CA ASN A 106 21.22 2.28 8.60
C ASN A 106 20.53 1.41 7.53
N SER A 107 19.20 1.38 7.48
CA SER A 107 18.47 0.57 6.50
C SER A 107 18.62 1.12 5.08
N PHE A 108 18.64 2.44 4.92
CA PHE A 108 18.75 3.13 3.63
C PHE A 108 20.20 3.47 3.24
N ALA A 109 21.18 2.77 3.81
CA ALA A 109 22.56 2.83 3.33
C ALA A 109 22.62 2.41 1.86
N LYS A 110 23.39 3.16 1.06
CA LYS A 110 23.45 3.01 -0.40
C LYS A 110 23.80 1.59 -0.83
N GLU A 111 24.75 0.97 -0.14
CA GLU A 111 25.25 -0.37 -0.46
C GLU A 111 24.19 -1.45 -0.20
N LYS A 112 23.36 -1.27 0.85
CA LYS A 112 22.29 -2.22 1.17
C LYS A 112 21.15 -2.14 0.17
N LEU A 113 20.71 -0.92 -0.17
CA LEU A 113 19.65 -0.72 -1.16
C LEU A 113 20.10 -1.12 -2.57
N GLN A 114 21.39 -0.99 -2.89
CA GLN A 114 21.96 -1.57 -4.10
C GLN A 114 21.86 -3.11 -4.08
N ALA A 115 22.19 -3.76 -2.96
CA ALA A 115 22.06 -5.21 -2.83
C ALA A 115 20.60 -5.69 -2.95
N GLU A 116 19.62 -4.93 -2.44
CA GLU A 116 18.20 -5.19 -2.68
C GLU A 116 17.83 -5.12 -4.17
N ALA A 117 18.38 -4.14 -4.90
CA ALA A 117 18.17 -4.04 -6.35
C ALA A 117 18.82 -5.22 -7.10
N ASP A 118 20.02 -5.63 -6.68
CA ASP A 118 20.78 -6.72 -7.28
C ASP A 118 20.11 -8.08 -7.07
N TYR A 119 19.39 -8.29 -5.96
CA TYR A 119 18.63 -9.53 -5.68
C TYR A 119 17.76 -9.96 -6.87
N PHE A 120 17.12 -9.00 -7.53
CA PHE A 120 16.20 -9.23 -8.64
C PHE A 120 16.85 -9.67 -9.96
N ILE A 121 18.18 -9.76 -10.00
CA ILE A 121 18.97 -10.26 -11.13
C ILE A 121 20.04 -11.29 -10.71
N LYS A 122 20.43 -11.32 -9.43
CA LYS A 122 21.52 -12.16 -8.91
C LYS A 122 21.15 -13.64 -8.87
N TYR A 123 19.93 -13.96 -8.49
CA TYR A 123 19.46 -15.35 -8.34
C TYR A 123 18.41 -15.69 -9.41
N GLN A 124 18.27 -16.98 -9.71
CA GLN A 124 17.23 -17.45 -10.61
C GLN A 124 15.85 -17.32 -9.95
N LEU A 125 14.80 -17.20 -10.77
CA LEU A 125 13.39 -17.13 -10.34
C LEU A 125 13.01 -15.94 -9.42
N THR A 126 13.91 -15.00 -9.12
CA THR A 126 13.57 -13.80 -8.33
C THR A 126 12.74 -12.77 -9.09
N GLY A 127 12.54 -12.97 -10.39
CA GLY A 127 11.73 -12.09 -11.24
C GLY A 127 10.28 -11.92 -10.76
N THR A 128 9.77 -12.88 -10.00
CA THR A 128 8.39 -12.90 -9.49
C THR A 128 8.29 -12.70 -7.99
N PHE A 129 9.42 -12.56 -7.30
CA PHE A 129 9.47 -12.29 -5.86
C PHE A 129 8.65 -11.03 -5.54
N GLU A 130 7.80 -11.13 -4.51
CA GLU A 130 6.96 -10.03 -4.01
C GLU A 130 5.95 -9.44 -5.01
N ARG A 131 5.69 -10.14 -6.12
CA ARG A 131 4.72 -9.70 -7.12
C ARG A 131 3.28 -9.93 -6.63
N THR A 132 2.39 -8.94 -6.61
CA THR A 132 2.61 -7.48 -6.74
C THR A 132 2.55 -6.75 -5.40
N TYR A 133 2.44 -7.47 -4.28
CA TYR A 133 2.22 -6.88 -2.96
C TYR A 133 3.43 -6.10 -2.44
N GLY A 134 4.60 -6.74 -2.30
CA GLY A 134 5.80 -6.01 -1.92
C GLY A 134 6.22 -4.98 -2.98
N TRP A 135 5.94 -5.24 -4.27
CA TRP A 135 6.16 -4.22 -5.30
C TRP A 135 5.30 -2.97 -5.10
N ALA A 136 4.10 -3.10 -4.53
CA ALA A 136 3.27 -1.97 -4.18
C ALA A 136 3.81 -1.24 -2.95
N TRP A 137 4.22 -1.97 -1.92
CA TRP A 137 4.79 -1.38 -0.70
C TRP A 137 6.06 -0.59 -0.94
N ILE A 138 6.96 -1.07 -1.80
CA ILE A 138 8.19 -0.33 -2.12
C ILE A 138 7.91 0.94 -2.93
N MET A 139 6.90 0.91 -3.81
CA MET A 139 6.40 2.11 -4.49
C MET A 139 5.80 3.09 -3.49
N LYS A 140 5.06 2.61 -2.48
CA LYS A 140 4.51 3.46 -1.42
C LYS A 140 5.59 4.10 -0.55
N LEU A 141 6.64 3.35 -0.19
CA LEU A 141 7.81 3.91 0.50
C LEU A 141 8.47 5.02 -0.33
N ASP A 142 8.69 4.77 -1.62
CA ASP A 142 9.32 5.75 -2.51
C ASP A 142 8.44 6.99 -2.72
N GLU A 143 7.12 6.83 -2.86
CA GLU A 143 6.15 7.94 -2.92
C GLU A 143 6.25 8.83 -1.68
N GLU A 144 6.38 8.23 -0.49
CA GLU A 144 6.50 8.96 0.76
C GLU A 144 7.77 9.84 0.79
N LEU A 145 8.88 9.32 0.27
CA LEU A 145 10.16 10.04 0.15
C LEU A 145 10.11 11.14 -0.92
N ILE A 146 9.51 10.88 -2.08
CA ILE A 146 9.35 11.86 -3.17
C ILE A 146 8.56 13.08 -2.68
N THR A 147 7.50 12.83 -1.92
CA THR A 147 6.56 13.88 -1.47
C THR A 147 6.97 14.53 -0.15
N TRP A 148 8.11 14.16 0.43
CA TRP A 148 8.63 14.78 1.64
C TRP A 148 9.77 15.76 1.31
N ASP A 149 9.50 17.06 1.47
CA ASP A 149 10.50 18.10 1.30
C ASP A 149 11.48 18.16 2.49
N ASP A 150 12.39 17.18 2.53
CA ASP A 150 13.44 17.07 3.54
C ASP A 150 14.76 16.60 2.89
N PRO A 151 15.94 17.16 3.30
CA PRO A 151 17.22 16.72 2.78
C PRO A 151 17.50 15.21 2.95
N ARG A 152 17.02 14.60 4.04
CA ARG A 152 17.14 13.16 4.29
C ARG A 152 16.32 12.37 3.29
N ALA A 153 15.06 12.77 3.08
CA ALA A 153 14.16 12.14 2.12
C ALA A 153 14.76 12.14 0.71
N ARG A 154 15.32 13.27 0.27
CA ARG A 154 16.03 13.36 -1.02
C ARG A 154 17.20 12.38 -1.12
N ARG A 155 18.02 12.27 -0.07
CA ARG A 155 19.16 11.32 -0.05
C ARG A 155 18.69 9.87 -0.05
N TRP A 156 17.74 9.52 0.81
CA TRP A 156 17.20 8.16 0.88
C TRP A 156 16.50 7.76 -0.42
N HIS A 157 15.74 8.67 -1.04
CA HIS A 157 15.16 8.45 -2.37
C HIS A 157 16.24 8.14 -3.42
N GLN A 158 17.34 8.90 -3.44
CA GLN A 158 18.46 8.62 -4.34
C GLN A 158 19.08 7.23 -4.11
N HIS A 159 19.19 6.79 -2.85
CA HIS A 159 19.69 5.46 -2.52
C HIS A 159 18.69 4.34 -2.88
N LEU A 160 17.38 4.61 -2.76
CA LEU A 160 16.30 3.66 -3.06
C LEU A 160 16.06 3.49 -4.56
N LYS A 161 16.39 4.52 -5.35
CA LYS A 161 16.13 4.58 -6.78
C LYS A 161 16.55 3.34 -7.59
N PRO A 162 17.74 2.73 -7.38
CA PRO A 162 18.12 1.53 -8.12
C PRO A 162 17.13 0.39 -7.94
N LEU A 163 16.60 0.21 -6.73
CA LEU A 163 15.60 -0.82 -6.43
C LEU A 163 14.26 -0.47 -7.09
N THR A 164 13.78 0.77 -6.93
CA THR A 164 12.47 1.18 -7.49
C THR A 164 12.48 1.16 -9.02
N ASP A 165 13.60 1.48 -9.68
CA ASP A 165 13.76 1.37 -11.13
C ASP A 165 13.64 -0.10 -11.61
N LYS A 166 14.20 -1.06 -10.85
CA LYS A 166 14.06 -2.49 -11.15
C LYS A 166 12.61 -2.94 -11.00
N ILE A 167 11.94 -2.53 -9.93
CA ILE A 167 10.54 -2.86 -9.68
C ILE A 167 9.62 -2.22 -10.73
N LEU A 168 9.87 -0.96 -11.13
CA LEU A 168 9.14 -0.28 -12.19
C LEU A 168 9.24 -1.04 -13.53
N THR A 169 10.44 -1.49 -13.88
CA THR A 169 10.64 -2.31 -15.08
C THR A 169 9.80 -3.58 -15.01
N LYS A 170 9.82 -4.29 -13.88
CA LYS A 170 9.02 -5.51 -13.69
C LYS A 170 7.52 -5.25 -13.73
N TRP A 171 7.05 -4.15 -13.16
CA TRP A 171 5.65 -3.71 -13.27
C TRP A 171 5.25 -3.52 -14.74
N LYS A 172 6.03 -2.73 -15.50
CA LYS A 172 5.76 -2.45 -16.92
C LYS A 172 5.81 -3.72 -17.77
N ASP A 173 6.64 -4.70 -17.42
CA ASP A 173 6.69 -5.99 -18.11
C ASP A 173 5.55 -6.94 -17.74
N TYR A 174 5.10 -6.90 -16.47
CA TYR A 174 4.10 -7.83 -15.95
C TYR A 174 2.68 -7.36 -16.22
N LEU A 175 2.39 -6.08 -16.03
CA LEU A 175 1.02 -5.54 -16.10
C LEU A 175 0.32 -5.89 -17.43
N PRO A 176 0.95 -5.75 -18.62
CA PRO A 176 0.33 -6.16 -19.88
C PRO A 176 -0.01 -7.65 -19.94
N LYS A 177 0.79 -8.51 -19.29
CA LYS A 177 0.63 -9.98 -19.27
C LYS A 177 -0.47 -10.46 -18.32
N GLN A 178 -0.90 -9.63 -17.37
CA GLN A 178 -1.95 -10.00 -16.43
C GLN A 178 -3.33 -9.92 -17.11
N THR A 179 -3.92 -11.10 -17.36
CA THR A 179 -5.26 -11.24 -17.97
C THR A 179 -6.39 -11.00 -16.96
N TYR A 180 -6.24 -11.51 -15.74
CA TYR A 180 -7.27 -11.45 -14.71
C TYR A 180 -6.75 -10.78 -13.43
N PRO A 181 -7.55 -9.93 -12.76
CA PRO A 181 -7.21 -9.44 -11.45
C PRO A 181 -7.45 -10.52 -10.40
N ASN A 182 -6.59 -10.56 -9.38
CA ASN A 182 -6.88 -11.26 -8.14
C ASN A 182 -7.70 -10.34 -7.22
N ARG A 183 -8.82 -10.87 -6.71
CA ARG A 183 -9.81 -10.14 -5.90
C ARG A 183 -9.85 -10.61 -4.44
N THR A 184 -9.01 -11.53 -4.00
CA THR A 184 -8.98 -11.96 -2.59
C THR A 184 -8.61 -10.80 -1.67
N GLY A 185 -9.09 -10.75 -0.43
CA GLY A 185 -8.72 -9.72 0.55
C GLY A 185 -7.37 -9.98 1.24
N VAL A 186 -6.46 -10.67 0.55
CA VAL A 186 -5.10 -10.97 1.02
C VAL A 186 -4.04 -10.39 0.08
N HIS A 187 -2.75 -10.55 0.43
CA HIS A 187 -1.57 -9.99 -0.26
C HIS A 187 -1.66 -9.93 -1.79
N GLY A 188 -2.18 -10.97 -2.44
CA GLY A 188 -2.30 -11.00 -3.90
C GLY A 188 -3.31 -10.03 -4.52
N ASN A 189 -4.04 -9.23 -3.73
CA ASN A 189 -5.09 -8.32 -4.22
C ASN A 189 -4.54 -7.33 -5.27
N THR A 190 -5.10 -7.40 -6.48
CA THR A 190 -4.65 -6.57 -7.61
C THR A 190 -5.08 -5.11 -7.44
N ALA A 191 -6.24 -4.84 -6.86
CA ALA A 191 -6.71 -3.47 -6.71
C ALA A 191 -5.83 -2.69 -5.72
N PHE A 192 -5.50 -3.30 -4.58
CA PHE A 192 -4.55 -2.77 -3.60
C PHE A 192 -3.21 -2.37 -4.25
N ALA A 193 -2.62 -3.30 -5.00
CA ALA A 193 -1.32 -3.06 -5.61
C ALA A 193 -1.36 -1.95 -6.68
N LEU A 194 -2.47 -1.85 -7.43
CA LEU A 194 -2.68 -0.79 -8.41
C LEU A 194 -2.89 0.59 -7.76
N VAL A 195 -3.52 0.66 -6.58
CA VAL A 195 -3.71 1.93 -5.86
C VAL A 195 -2.35 2.56 -5.53
N PHE A 196 -1.46 1.82 -4.89
CA PHE A 196 -0.13 2.34 -4.52
C PHE A 196 0.72 2.65 -5.75
N ALA A 197 0.71 1.80 -6.77
CA ALA A 197 1.43 2.06 -8.00
C ALA A 197 0.92 3.34 -8.71
N LEU A 198 -0.39 3.59 -8.67
CA LEU A 198 -1.01 4.77 -9.30
C LEU A 198 -0.68 6.06 -8.56
N ASP A 199 -0.77 6.05 -7.22
CA ASP A 199 -0.41 7.21 -6.40
C ASP A 199 1.10 7.52 -6.53
N TRP A 200 1.96 6.49 -6.55
CA TRP A 200 3.39 6.64 -6.86
C TRP A 200 3.64 7.22 -8.26
N ALA A 201 3.00 6.69 -9.30
CA ALA A 201 3.23 7.14 -10.68
C ALA A 201 2.94 8.64 -10.84
N ARG A 202 1.89 9.13 -10.15
CA ARG A 202 1.54 10.55 -10.10
C ARG A 202 2.58 11.37 -9.35
N ALA A 203 3.00 10.92 -8.17
CA ALA A 203 4.03 11.60 -7.39
C ALA A 203 5.38 11.68 -8.12
N ALA A 204 5.76 10.61 -8.81
CA ALA A 204 6.99 10.51 -9.60
C ALA A 204 6.90 11.22 -10.97
N GLY A 205 5.70 11.62 -11.40
CA GLY A 205 5.47 12.23 -12.72
C GLY A 205 5.59 11.26 -13.90
N ASP A 206 5.48 9.94 -13.69
CA ASP A 206 5.51 8.94 -14.76
C ASP A 206 4.14 8.80 -15.43
N ALA A 207 3.83 9.76 -16.31
CA ALA A 207 2.57 9.80 -17.05
C ALA A 207 2.32 8.55 -17.92
N SER A 208 3.39 7.89 -18.40
CA SER A 208 3.26 6.66 -19.18
C SER A 208 2.78 5.49 -18.33
N PHE A 209 3.36 5.33 -17.13
CA PHE A 209 2.97 4.28 -16.21
C PHE A 209 1.59 4.56 -15.60
N GLU A 210 1.29 5.80 -15.23
CA GLU A 210 -0.05 6.22 -14.78
C GLU A 210 -1.13 5.82 -15.79
N LYS A 211 -0.89 6.11 -17.09
CA LYS A 211 -1.82 5.71 -18.16
C LYS A 211 -1.99 4.20 -18.22
N GLN A 212 -0.90 3.42 -18.15
CA GLN A 212 -0.97 1.96 -18.17
C GLN A 212 -1.78 1.38 -17.00
N LEU A 213 -1.57 1.90 -15.80
CA LEU A 213 -2.31 1.51 -14.59
C LEU A 213 -3.79 1.85 -14.69
N THR A 214 -4.10 3.06 -15.15
CA THR A 214 -5.48 3.56 -15.32
C THR A 214 -6.25 2.71 -16.32
N GLU A 215 -5.65 2.40 -17.49
CA GLU A 215 -6.30 1.59 -18.51
C GLU A 215 -6.45 0.12 -18.08
N LYS A 216 -5.47 -0.42 -17.34
CA LYS A 216 -5.60 -1.77 -16.79
C LYS A 216 -6.70 -1.85 -15.71
N ALA A 217 -6.80 -0.86 -14.83
CA ALA A 217 -7.87 -0.79 -13.83
C ALA A 217 -9.25 -0.75 -14.49
N LYS A 218 -9.44 0.07 -15.54
CA LYS A 218 -10.68 0.08 -16.31
C LYS A 218 -10.97 -1.28 -16.95
N THR A 219 -9.98 -1.89 -17.59
CA THR A 219 -10.11 -3.23 -18.21
C THR A 219 -10.59 -4.28 -17.20
N PHE A 220 -10.11 -4.22 -15.96
CA PHE A 220 -10.46 -5.18 -14.91
C PHE A 220 -11.83 -4.92 -14.26
N TYR A 221 -12.18 -3.66 -14.05
CA TYR A 221 -13.24 -3.31 -13.08
C TYR A 221 -14.34 -2.40 -13.63
N LEU A 222 -14.18 -1.79 -14.82
CA LEU A 222 -15.16 -0.82 -15.33
C LEU A 222 -16.56 -1.44 -15.54
N ASP A 223 -16.60 -2.67 -16.06
CA ASP A 223 -17.85 -3.39 -16.35
C ASP A 223 -18.38 -4.20 -15.15
N ASN A 224 -17.71 -4.13 -13.99
CA ASN A 224 -18.15 -4.87 -12.81
C ASN A 224 -19.45 -4.25 -12.29
N THR A 225 -20.46 -5.10 -12.07
CA THR A 225 -21.75 -4.72 -11.50
C THR A 225 -22.18 -5.75 -10.47
N LYS A 226 -22.98 -5.32 -9.49
CA LYS A 226 -23.54 -6.20 -8.46
C LYS A 226 -22.49 -7.08 -7.76
N THR A 227 -21.34 -6.51 -7.44
CA THR A 227 -20.26 -7.16 -6.69
C THR A 227 -20.81 -7.77 -5.40
N PRO A 228 -20.52 -9.06 -5.13
CA PRO A 228 -21.14 -9.81 -4.05
C PRO A 228 -20.51 -9.52 -2.69
N ALA A 229 -20.33 -8.24 -2.32
CA ALA A 229 -19.71 -7.85 -1.05
C ALA A 229 -20.55 -8.21 0.19
N TYR A 230 -21.77 -8.70 0.02
CA TYR A 230 -22.51 -9.37 1.10
C TYR A 230 -21.84 -10.67 1.58
N LEU A 231 -20.85 -11.20 0.83
CA LEU A 231 -20.00 -12.32 1.23
C LEU A 231 -18.72 -11.87 1.96
N GLU A 232 -18.47 -10.56 2.07
CA GLU A 232 -17.29 -10.02 2.75
C GLU A 232 -17.57 -9.76 4.25
N PRO A 233 -16.54 -9.84 5.12
CA PRO A 233 -15.21 -10.38 4.85
C PRO A 233 -15.20 -11.92 4.77
N ASP A 234 -14.26 -12.47 4.01
CA ASP A 234 -13.81 -13.87 4.16
C ASP A 234 -12.96 -14.04 5.42
N GLY A 235 -12.84 -15.27 5.95
CA GLY A 235 -12.06 -15.54 7.16
C GLY A 235 -10.56 -15.24 7.03
N ALA A 236 -10.02 -15.22 5.81
CA ALA A 236 -8.63 -14.87 5.55
C ALA A 236 -8.42 -13.38 5.22
N ASP A 237 -9.49 -12.60 5.05
CA ASP A 237 -9.39 -11.22 4.58
C ASP A 237 -8.78 -10.29 5.63
N PHE A 238 -7.79 -9.51 5.22
CA PHE A 238 -7.35 -8.31 5.93
C PHE A 238 -7.60 -7.02 5.15
N PHE A 239 -7.98 -7.14 3.88
CA PHE A 239 -8.62 -6.09 3.08
C PHE A 239 -10.06 -6.47 2.79
N SER A 240 -10.95 -5.48 2.58
CA SER A 240 -12.21 -5.75 1.88
C SER A 240 -11.95 -5.77 0.37
N PRO A 241 -12.13 -6.93 -0.31
CA PRO A 241 -12.02 -7.03 -1.77
C PRO A 241 -12.72 -5.92 -2.54
N SER A 242 -13.99 -5.67 -2.22
CA SER A 242 -14.80 -4.73 -2.97
C SER A 242 -14.44 -3.28 -2.68
N LEU A 243 -14.07 -2.95 -1.43
CA LEU A 243 -13.64 -1.60 -1.07
C LEU A 243 -12.30 -1.24 -1.71
N GLU A 244 -11.36 -2.18 -1.84
CA GLU A 244 -10.11 -1.97 -2.59
C GLU A 244 -10.38 -1.61 -4.06
N ILE A 245 -11.33 -2.32 -4.69
CA ILE A 245 -11.74 -2.01 -6.07
C ILE A 245 -12.39 -0.63 -6.14
N ALA A 246 -13.27 -0.29 -5.20
CA ALA A 246 -13.89 1.03 -5.15
C ALA A 246 -12.86 2.15 -4.92
N ASP A 247 -11.85 1.92 -4.07
CA ASP A 247 -10.75 2.84 -3.77
C ASP A 247 -9.83 3.08 -4.98
N LEU A 248 -9.57 2.05 -5.77
CA LEU A 248 -8.91 2.18 -7.07
C LEU A 248 -9.76 2.96 -8.05
N MET A 249 -11.03 2.59 -8.22
CA MET A 249 -11.88 3.17 -9.25
C MET A 249 -12.23 4.65 -8.99
N ARG A 250 -12.27 5.09 -7.72
CA ARG A 250 -12.41 6.53 -7.40
C ARG A 250 -11.20 7.37 -7.80
N ARG A 251 -10.01 6.77 -7.93
CA ARG A 251 -8.80 7.44 -8.44
C ARG A 251 -8.73 7.47 -9.95
N VAL A 252 -9.36 6.50 -10.60
CA VAL A 252 -9.30 6.27 -12.05
C VAL A 252 -10.40 7.04 -12.79
N LEU A 253 -11.59 7.12 -12.22
CA LEU A 253 -12.75 7.75 -12.84
C LEU A 253 -12.94 9.19 -12.36
N PRO A 254 -13.37 10.11 -13.24
CA PRO A 254 -13.90 11.40 -12.82
C PRO A 254 -15.03 11.20 -11.79
N GLN A 255 -15.10 12.08 -10.79
CA GLN A 255 -16.04 11.95 -9.66
C GLN A 255 -17.49 11.63 -10.07
N ARG A 256 -18.03 12.30 -11.09
CA ARG A 256 -19.40 12.07 -11.58
C ARG A 256 -19.59 10.68 -12.18
N GLU A 257 -18.58 10.15 -12.86
CA GLU A 257 -18.61 8.81 -13.44
C GLU A 257 -18.42 7.75 -12.37
N PHE A 258 -17.54 8.00 -11.41
CA PHE A 258 -17.35 7.12 -10.26
C PHE A 258 -18.66 6.90 -9.48
N VAL A 259 -19.42 7.96 -9.16
CA VAL A 259 -20.70 7.80 -8.45
C VAL A 259 -21.70 6.94 -9.24
N LYS A 260 -21.77 7.14 -10.56
CA LYS A 260 -22.65 6.32 -11.43
C LYS A 260 -22.19 4.86 -11.48
N TRP A 261 -20.88 4.63 -11.55
CA TRP A 261 -20.28 3.30 -11.54
C TRP A 261 -20.51 2.61 -10.19
N LEU A 262 -20.25 3.29 -9.07
CA LEU A 262 -20.39 2.76 -7.71
C LEU A 262 -21.84 2.30 -7.42
N ASN A 263 -22.82 3.07 -7.88
CA ASN A 263 -24.25 2.72 -7.76
C ASN A 263 -24.64 1.46 -8.55
N LYS A 264 -23.89 1.10 -9.60
CA LYS A 264 -24.07 -0.17 -10.33
C LYS A 264 -23.21 -1.28 -9.74
N PHE A 265 -22.05 -0.91 -9.18
CA PHE A 265 -21.07 -1.83 -8.61
C PHE A 265 -21.64 -2.56 -7.39
N TYR A 266 -22.35 -1.87 -6.50
CA TYR A 266 -22.95 -2.49 -5.32
C TYR A 266 -24.47 -2.67 -5.42
N GLU A 267 -24.97 -3.78 -4.87
CA GLU A 267 -26.38 -3.93 -4.51
C GLU A 267 -26.61 -3.43 -3.07
N ARG A 268 -27.86 -3.06 -2.75
CA ARG A 268 -28.21 -2.56 -1.41
C ARG A 268 -27.78 -3.49 -0.26
N ARG A 269 -27.90 -4.81 -0.44
CA ARG A 269 -27.44 -5.81 0.54
C ARG A 269 -25.93 -5.82 0.73
N SER A 270 -25.17 -5.57 -0.35
CA SER A 270 -23.71 -5.51 -0.32
C SER A 270 -23.26 -4.28 0.45
N ILE A 271 -23.87 -3.11 0.19
CA ILE A 271 -23.63 -1.88 0.95
C ILE A 271 -23.91 -2.10 2.43
N HIS A 272 -25.08 -2.65 2.77
CA HIS A 272 -25.45 -2.90 4.16
C HIS A 272 -24.45 -3.80 4.89
N ARG A 273 -23.81 -4.75 4.19
CA ARG A 273 -22.81 -5.63 4.79
C ARG A 273 -21.50 -4.91 5.08
N ILE A 274 -20.95 -4.20 4.10
CA ILE A 274 -19.64 -3.54 4.22
C ILE A 274 -19.66 -2.28 5.11
N GLU A 275 -20.84 -1.77 5.44
CA GLU A 275 -21.03 -0.72 6.44
C GLU A 275 -20.98 -1.24 7.89
N GLN A 276 -21.08 -2.56 8.09
CA GLN A 276 -20.98 -3.17 9.40
C GLN A 276 -19.51 -3.38 9.79
N MET A 277 -19.18 -3.12 11.05
CA MET A 277 -17.85 -3.42 11.56
C MET A 277 -17.60 -4.93 11.50
N PRO A 278 -16.52 -5.40 10.86
CA PRO A 278 -16.23 -6.82 10.80
C PRO A 278 -15.91 -7.36 12.20
N ILE A 279 -16.28 -8.62 12.44
CA ILE A 279 -15.93 -9.33 13.67
C ILE A 279 -14.77 -10.27 13.32
N GLY A 280 -13.57 -9.97 13.81
CA GLY A 280 -12.41 -10.85 13.67
C GLY A 280 -12.53 -12.06 14.59
N SER A 281 -12.33 -13.26 14.06
CA SER A 281 -12.35 -14.51 14.84
C SER A 281 -11.11 -14.67 15.72
N ASP A 282 -9.97 -14.24 15.22
CA ASP A 282 -8.66 -14.42 15.86
C ASP A 282 -8.12 -13.08 16.35
N GLN A 283 -8.27 -12.80 17.66
CA GLN A 283 -7.50 -11.76 18.33
C GLN A 283 -6.10 -12.30 18.66
N ILE A 284 -5.34 -12.72 17.64
CA ILE A 284 -3.95 -13.13 17.86
C ILE A 284 -3.12 -11.87 18.11
N GLY A 285 -2.87 -11.62 19.39
CA GLY A 285 -1.67 -10.94 19.87
C GLY A 285 -1.62 -9.43 19.65
N ARG A 286 -2.04 -8.70 20.69
CA ARG A 286 -1.16 -7.66 21.24
C ARG A 286 0.14 -8.36 21.69
N ALA A 287 1.03 -8.59 20.73
CA ALA A 287 2.43 -8.87 20.92
C ALA A 287 3.21 -7.75 20.22
#